data_AF-A0A538PH15-F1
#
_entry.id   AF-A0A538PH15-F1
#
_cell.length_a   1.000
_cell.length_b   1.000
_cell.length_c   1.000
_cell.angle_alpha   90.00
_cell.angle_beta   90.00
_cell.angle_gamma   90.00
#
_symmetry.space_group_name_H-M   'P 1'
#
loop_
_entity.id
_entity.type
_entity.pdbx_description
1 polymer ?
#
loop_
_entity_poly.entity_id
_entity_poly.type
_entity_poly.pdbx_seq_one_letter_code
_entity_poly.pdbx_strand_id
1 'polypeptide(L)'
;MIALCQKHHDLADGGQFTKQQLRDMKANPYVTDRLQCEWVWQPESILVLLGTMAFIGPRPVLWLAGVQVVAVRREEVPELSSAVMRVDFDLRAPNGTTIATMKDNIFDASVEGLIIETPPQGRRLELVHSSETVLALELRAYELQLLRALLEKTFSDNGSLADVVVAEALANCTDSDGKVPVLKIHGTFFQLGATLRLTAKRSELTIRWAGGEEKVDIGGRLFHAGSGLSIRSDGIDHLRFGS
;
A
#
# COMPACT_ATOMS: atom_id res chain seq x y z
N MET A 1 7.45 14.36 -33.59
CA MET A 1 6.65 13.26 -33.03
C MET A 1 7.07 13.04 -31.58
N ILE A 2 6.11 13.06 -30.67
CA ILE A 2 6.26 12.68 -29.26
C ILE A 2 5.27 11.55 -29.05
N ALA A 3 5.72 10.41 -28.54
CA ALA A 3 4.83 9.32 -28.18
C ALA A 3 4.15 9.68 -26.85
N LEU A 4 2.86 9.98 -26.91
CA LEU A 4 2.02 10.20 -25.74
C LEU A 4 1.10 8.98 -25.60
N CYS A 5 0.71 8.63 -24.38
CA CYS A 5 -0.40 7.70 -24.19
C CYS A 5 -1.69 8.34 -24.70
N GLN A 6 -2.72 7.54 -25.00
CA GLN A 6 -3.98 8.03 -25.58
C GLN A 6 -4.55 9.23 -24.83
N LYS A 7 -4.64 9.16 -23.50
CA LYS A 7 -5.12 10.26 -22.66
C LYS A 7 -4.36 11.56 -22.92
N HIS A 8 -3.02 11.54 -22.85
CA HIS A 8 -2.23 12.74 -23.06
C HIS A 8 -2.19 13.20 -24.52
N HIS A 9 -2.39 12.28 -25.46
CA HIS A 9 -2.57 12.60 -26.87
C HIS A 9 -3.85 13.42 -27.08
N ASP A 10 -4.97 12.97 -26.51
CA ASP A 10 -6.26 13.66 -26.61
C ASP A 10 -6.21 15.06 -25.95
N LEU A 11 -5.52 15.19 -24.80
CA LEU A 11 -5.31 16.48 -24.15
C LEU A 11 -4.41 17.42 -24.99
N ALA A 12 -3.37 16.88 -25.62
CA ALA A 12 -2.48 17.64 -26.49
C ALA A 12 -3.22 18.13 -27.76
N ASP A 13 -4.01 17.25 -28.38
CA ASP A 13 -4.85 17.60 -29.54
C ASP A 13 -5.95 18.60 -29.16
N GLY A 14 -6.47 18.51 -27.93
CA GLY A 14 -7.40 19.47 -27.33
C GLY A 14 -6.77 20.82 -26.96
N GLY A 15 -5.46 21.01 -27.20
CA GLY A 15 -4.77 22.28 -26.98
C GLY A 15 -4.39 22.54 -25.52
N GLN A 16 -4.47 21.54 -24.64
CA GLN A 16 -4.10 21.68 -23.23
C GLN A 16 -2.59 21.86 -23.03
N PHE A 17 -1.79 21.48 -24.03
CA PHE A 17 -0.35 21.68 -24.06
C PHE A 17 0.06 22.45 -25.31
N THR A 18 0.89 23.46 -25.12
CA THR A 18 1.56 24.13 -26.25
C THR A 18 2.63 23.21 -26.86
N LYS A 19 2.95 23.43 -28.14
CA LYS A 19 4.05 22.71 -28.81
C LYS A 19 5.39 22.88 -28.09
N GLN A 20 5.60 24.02 -27.42
CA GLN A 20 6.83 24.27 -26.67
C GLN A 20 6.87 23.41 -25.40
N GLN A 21 5.80 23.38 -24.61
CA GLN A 21 5.71 22.50 -23.43
C GLN A 21 5.94 21.03 -23.78
N LEU A 22 5.37 20.55 -24.89
CA LEU A 22 5.59 19.18 -25.36
C LEU A 22 7.06 18.92 -25.74
N ARG A 23 7.73 19.88 -26.38
CA ARG A 23 9.17 19.77 -26.68
C ARG A 23 10.01 19.78 -25.41
N ASP A 24 9.66 20.60 -24.43
CA ASP A 24 10.36 20.70 -23.15
C ASP A 24 10.22 19.40 -22.35
N MET A 25 9.02 18.79 -22.33
CA MET A 25 8.78 17.47 -21.75
C MET A 25 9.58 16.37 -22.46
N LYS A 26 9.72 16.45 -23.79
CA LYS A 26 10.55 15.50 -24.55
C LYS A 26 12.04 15.65 -24.24
N ALA A 27 12.51 16.90 -24.11
CA ALA A 27 13.91 17.20 -23.83
C ALA A 27 14.29 16.83 -22.38
N ASN A 28 13.34 16.96 -21.46
CA ASN A 28 13.50 16.67 -20.03
C ASN A 28 12.44 15.65 -19.61
N PRO A 29 12.58 14.36 -19.97
CA PRO A 29 11.58 13.34 -19.65
C PRO A 29 11.56 12.95 -18.17
N TYR A 30 12.48 13.49 -17.37
CA TYR A 30 12.66 13.15 -15.96
C TYR A 30 11.97 14.19 -15.07
N VAL A 31 11.24 13.71 -14.08
CA VAL A 31 10.71 14.55 -12.99
C VAL A 31 11.86 14.91 -12.07
N THR A 32 12.10 16.21 -11.85
CA THR A 32 13.27 16.70 -11.09
C THR A 32 12.97 17.04 -9.64
N ASP A 33 11.71 17.38 -9.31
CA ASP A 33 11.37 17.96 -8.01
C ASP A 33 10.28 17.16 -7.29
N ARG A 34 9.11 17.02 -7.92
CA ARG A 34 7.93 16.42 -7.30
C ARG A 34 7.17 15.58 -8.30
N LEU A 35 6.86 14.33 -7.93
CA LEU A 35 6.05 13.42 -8.72
C LEU A 35 4.65 13.37 -8.12
N GLN A 36 3.64 13.70 -8.92
CA GLN A 36 2.24 13.46 -8.59
C GLN A 36 1.61 12.60 -9.68
N CYS A 37 1.00 11.48 -9.29
CA CYS A 37 0.29 10.62 -10.23
C CYS A 37 -0.87 9.89 -9.56
N GLU A 38 -1.87 9.53 -10.37
CA GLU A 38 -2.96 8.68 -9.92
C GLU A 38 -2.55 7.22 -10.04
N TRP A 39 -2.70 6.48 -8.94
CA TRP A 39 -2.61 5.02 -8.95
C TRP A 39 -3.97 4.46 -9.36
N VAL A 40 -4.11 4.14 -10.65
CA VAL A 40 -5.39 3.93 -11.36
C VAL A 40 -6.11 2.62 -10.99
N TRP A 41 -5.93 2.12 -9.77
CA TRP A 41 -6.49 0.86 -9.35
C TRP A 41 -7.56 1.02 -8.26
N GLN A 42 -8.73 0.43 -8.53
CA GLN A 42 -9.98 0.71 -7.84
C GLN A 42 -10.88 -0.54 -7.86
N PRO A 43 -10.55 -1.61 -7.13
CA PRO A 43 -11.37 -2.82 -7.11
C PRO A 43 -12.64 -2.56 -6.30
N GLU A 44 -13.61 -3.44 -6.46
CA GLU A 44 -14.82 -3.43 -5.62
C GLU A 44 -14.56 -4.03 -4.24
N SER A 45 -13.64 -4.98 -4.17
CA SER A 45 -13.26 -5.71 -2.96
C SER A 45 -11.79 -6.12 -3.02
N ILE A 46 -11.18 -6.36 -1.85
CA ILE A 46 -9.75 -6.64 -1.78
C ILE A 46 -9.39 -7.43 -0.52
N LEU A 47 -8.50 -8.41 -0.70
CA LEU A 47 -7.72 -9.00 0.39
C LEU A 47 -6.42 -8.20 0.54
N VAL A 48 -6.18 -7.65 1.73
CA VAL A 48 -4.93 -6.93 2.00
C VAL A 48 -3.98 -7.83 2.77
N LEU A 49 -2.79 -8.04 2.24
CA LEU A 49 -1.69 -8.72 2.92
C LEU A 49 -0.68 -7.68 3.38
N LEU A 50 -0.53 -7.52 4.68
CA LEU A 50 0.38 -6.57 5.30
C LEU A 50 1.48 -7.36 6.01
N GLY A 51 2.62 -7.55 5.33
CA GLY A 51 3.64 -8.51 5.75
C GLY A 51 3.06 -9.92 5.88
N THR A 52 3.02 -10.44 7.10
CA THR A 52 2.48 -11.77 7.44
C THR A 52 1.02 -11.73 7.92
N MET A 53 0.33 -10.61 7.80
CA MET A 53 -1.06 -10.46 8.26
C MET A 53 -2.02 -10.37 7.07
N ALA A 54 -3.21 -10.96 7.20
CA ALA A 54 -4.31 -10.81 6.24
C ALA A 54 -5.43 -9.96 6.82
N PHE A 55 -5.98 -9.09 5.99
CA PHE A 55 -7.12 -8.24 6.32
C PHE A 55 -8.20 -8.39 5.25
N ILE A 56 -9.41 -8.65 5.72
CA ILE A 56 -10.58 -8.86 4.86
C ILE A 56 -11.58 -7.73 5.11
N GLY A 57 -12.01 -7.10 4.03
CA GLY A 57 -12.91 -5.95 4.04
C GLY A 57 -12.19 -4.59 4.13
N PRO A 58 -12.95 -3.49 4.11
CA PRO A 58 -12.43 -2.19 3.72
C PRO A 58 -11.82 -1.34 4.84
N ARG A 59 -11.10 -1.97 5.78
CA ARG A 59 -10.62 -1.27 6.98
C ARG A 59 -9.24 -1.67 7.53
N PRO A 60 -8.25 -2.14 6.76
CA PRO A 60 -6.89 -2.16 7.31
C PRO A 60 -6.42 -0.71 7.45
N VAL A 61 -6.59 -0.16 8.66
CA VAL A 61 -5.95 1.10 9.06
C VAL A 61 -4.81 0.71 9.98
N LEU A 62 -3.59 0.94 9.51
CA LEU A 62 -2.37 0.75 10.27
C LEU A 62 -1.98 2.11 10.87
N TRP A 63 -2.01 2.17 12.19
CA TRP A 63 -1.46 3.26 12.97
C TRP A 63 -0.13 2.84 13.60
N LEU A 64 0.87 3.69 13.48
CA LEU A 64 2.17 3.54 14.12
C LEU A 64 2.40 4.78 14.99
N ALA A 65 2.61 4.58 16.29
CA ALA A 65 2.76 5.64 17.30
C ALA A 65 1.75 6.80 17.12
N GLY A 66 0.46 6.45 17.05
CA GLY A 66 -0.64 7.41 16.93
C GLY A 66 -0.84 8.04 15.54
N VAL A 67 -0.03 7.70 14.53
CA VAL A 67 -0.15 8.24 13.17
C VAL A 67 -0.58 7.14 12.20
N GLN A 68 -1.58 7.43 11.37
CA GLN A 68 -1.99 6.55 10.28
C GLN A 68 -0.89 6.52 9.22
N VAL A 69 -0.29 5.34 9.00
CA VAL A 69 0.78 5.18 7.99
C VAL A 69 0.31 4.43 6.75
N VAL A 70 -0.73 3.60 6.87
CA VAL A 70 -1.40 2.94 5.73
C VAL A 70 -2.89 2.84 6.05
N ALA A 71 -3.74 3.14 5.07
CA ALA A 71 -5.15 2.81 5.12
C ALA A 71 -5.62 2.25 3.78
N VAL A 72 -6.53 1.29 3.83
CA VAL A 72 -7.35 0.92 2.67
C VAL A 72 -8.80 1.13 3.05
N ARG A 73 -9.50 1.97 2.29
CA ARG A 73 -10.88 2.37 2.58
C ARG A 73 -11.78 2.12 1.37
N ARG A 74 -13.02 1.77 1.65
CA ARG A 74 -14.08 1.70 0.63
C ARG A 74 -14.69 3.09 0.48
N GLU A 75 -14.83 3.52 -0.76
CA GLU A 75 -15.48 4.75 -1.16
C GLU A 75 -16.61 4.42 -2.12
N GLU A 76 -17.82 4.90 -1.85
CA GLU A 76 -18.94 4.78 -2.78
C GLU A 76 -18.75 5.79 -3.91
N VAL A 77 -18.87 5.34 -5.16
CA VAL A 77 -18.80 6.19 -6.36
C VAL A 77 -20.22 6.33 -6.90
N PRO A 78 -20.94 7.44 -6.62
CA PRO A 78 -22.35 7.59 -6.95
C PRO A 78 -22.65 7.37 -8.44
N GLU A 79 -21.75 7.83 -9.31
CA GLU A 79 -21.87 7.75 -10.77
C GLU A 79 -21.85 6.29 -11.27
N LEU A 80 -21.18 5.40 -10.54
CA LEU A 80 -21.05 3.99 -10.87
C LEU A 80 -22.05 3.10 -10.10
N SER A 81 -22.75 3.65 -9.10
CA SER A 81 -23.58 2.86 -8.16
C SER A 81 -22.81 1.65 -7.59
N SER A 82 -21.50 1.81 -7.43
CA SER A 82 -20.57 0.80 -6.96
C SER A 82 -19.56 1.45 -6.03
N ALA A 83 -18.91 0.62 -5.23
CA ALA A 83 -17.88 1.07 -4.30
C ALA A 83 -16.52 0.66 -4.80
N VAL A 84 -15.52 1.51 -4.57
CA VAL A 84 -14.14 1.24 -4.92
C VAL A 84 -13.25 1.27 -3.69
N MET A 85 -12.14 0.54 -3.74
CA MET A 85 -11.11 0.60 -2.71
C MET A 85 -10.09 1.68 -3.04
N ARG A 86 -9.83 2.55 -2.06
CA ARG A 86 -8.78 3.56 -2.05
C ARG A 86 -7.68 3.16 -1.09
N VAL A 87 -6.45 3.47 -1.46
CA VAL A 87 -5.26 3.28 -0.66
C VAL A 87 -4.72 4.65 -0.28
N ASP A 88 -4.42 4.79 1.01
CA ASP A 88 -3.69 5.92 1.56
C ASP A 88 -2.42 5.41 2.24
N PHE A 89 -1.34 6.19 2.17
CA PHE A 89 -0.17 5.98 3.02
C PHE A 89 0.57 7.28 3.32
N ASP A 90 1.31 7.28 4.43
CA ASP A 90 2.27 8.32 4.79
C ASP A 90 3.62 7.66 5.05
N LEU A 91 4.54 7.81 4.09
CA LEU A 91 5.88 7.24 4.14
C LEU A 91 6.86 8.29 4.64
N ARG A 92 7.50 8.01 5.78
CA ARG A 92 8.43 8.93 6.43
C ARG A 92 9.84 8.35 6.52
N ALA A 93 10.82 9.24 6.48
CA ALA A 93 12.20 8.94 6.84
C ALA A 93 12.35 8.75 8.36
N PRO A 94 13.44 8.15 8.85
CA PRO A 94 13.70 7.98 10.29
C PRO A 94 13.69 9.28 11.10
N ASN A 95 13.99 10.42 10.47
CA ASN A 95 13.94 11.75 11.08
C ASN A 95 12.52 12.35 11.12
N GLY A 96 11.50 11.65 10.62
CA GLY A 96 10.11 12.08 10.60
C GLY A 96 9.71 12.88 9.36
N THR A 97 10.64 13.21 8.46
CA THR A 97 10.33 13.91 7.21
C THR A 97 9.51 13.02 6.28
N THR A 98 8.40 13.54 5.76
CA THR A 98 7.59 12.86 4.74
C THR A 98 8.37 12.73 3.44
N ILE A 99 8.51 11.49 2.97
CA ILE A 99 9.16 11.13 1.70
C ILE A 99 8.10 11.10 0.59
N ALA A 100 7.01 10.38 0.85
CA ALA A 100 5.94 10.15 -0.10
C ALA A 100 4.61 9.96 0.63
N THR A 101 3.54 10.35 -0.02
CA THR A 101 2.18 10.14 0.46
C THR A 101 1.31 9.58 -0.66
N MET A 102 0.26 8.87 -0.26
CA MET A 102 -0.85 8.58 -1.13
C MET A 102 -2.12 8.95 -0.40
N LYS A 103 -3.02 9.66 -1.09
CA LYS A 103 -4.34 10.00 -0.58
C LYS A 103 -5.36 9.84 -1.70
N ASP A 104 -6.39 9.03 -1.47
CA ASP A 104 -7.41 8.74 -2.48
C ASP A 104 -6.80 8.17 -3.77
N ASN A 105 -5.80 7.29 -3.64
CA ASN A 105 -4.95 6.79 -4.73
C ASN A 105 -4.12 7.86 -5.47
N ILE A 106 -4.11 9.12 -5.03
CA ILE A 106 -3.23 10.16 -5.57
C ILE A 106 -1.90 10.06 -4.86
N PHE A 107 -0.90 9.56 -5.56
CA PHE A 107 0.48 9.50 -5.13
C PHE A 107 1.15 10.86 -5.28
N ASP A 108 1.92 11.25 -4.27
CA ASP A 108 2.67 12.50 -4.21
C ASP A 108 4.00 12.28 -3.48
N ALA A 109 5.12 12.57 -4.13
CA ALA A 109 6.44 12.39 -3.54
C ALA A 109 7.45 13.46 -3.97
N SER A 110 8.36 13.78 -3.07
CA SER A 110 9.63 14.42 -3.41
C SER A 110 10.53 13.38 -4.08
N VAL A 111 11.13 13.71 -5.22
CA VAL A 111 12.03 12.77 -5.92
C VAL A 111 13.44 12.76 -5.36
N GLU A 112 13.78 13.70 -4.47
CA GLU A 112 15.11 13.76 -3.86
C GLU A 112 15.40 12.49 -3.06
N GLY A 113 16.47 11.78 -3.44
CA GLY A 113 16.89 10.55 -2.78
C GLY A 113 15.89 9.39 -2.89
N LEU A 114 14.88 9.48 -3.75
CA LEU A 114 13.81 8.49 -3.91
C LEU A 114 13.90 7.78 -5.26
N ILE A 115 14.08 6.46 -5.22
CA ILE A 115 13.92 5.59 -6.39
C ILE A 115 12.47 5.12 -6.42
N ILE A 116 11.83 5.30 -7.57
CA ILE A 116 10.42 4.94 -7.80
C ILE A 116 10.36 3.98 -8.97
N GLU A 117 9.83 2.78 -8.74
CA GLU A 117 9.59 1.79 -9.78
C GLU A 117 8.10 1.49 -9.90
N THR A 118 7.56 1.66 -11.10
CA THR A 118 6.20 1.22 -11.43
C THR A 118 6.17 0.63 -12.84
N PRO A 119 5.71 -0.62 -13.04
CA PRO A 119 5.59 -1.19 -14.37
C PRO A 119 4.44 -0.49 -15.13
N PRO A 120 4.44 -0.53 -16.47
CA PRO A 120 3.40 0.12 -17.28
C PRO A 120 1.95 -0.28 -16.94
N GLN A 121 1.77 -1.48 -16.37
CA GLN A 121 0.47 -1.99 -15.94
C GLN A 121 -0.04 -1.37 -14.62
N GLY A 122 0.78 -0.56 -13.93
CA GLY A 122 0.42 0.06 -12.66
C GLY A 122 0.19 -0.91 -11.49
N ARG A 123 0.49 -2.20 -11.65
CA ARG A 123 0.23 -3.24 -10.64
C ARG A 123 1.24 -3.29 -9.50
N ARG A 124 2.31 -2.50 -9.59
CA ARG A 124 3.34 -2.42 -8.56
C ARG A 124 3.76 -0.97 -8.39
N LEU A 125 3.94 -0.56 -7.15
CA LEU A 125 4.61 0.68 -6.79
C LEU A 125 5.69 0.30 -5.78
N GLU A 126 6.94 0.54 -6.13
CA GLU A 126 8.06 0.35 -5.22
C GLU A 126 8.82 1.66 -5.04
N LEU A 127 9.08 1.97 -3.78
CA LEU A 127 9.72 3.18 -3.31
C LEU A 127 10.92 2.76 -2.48
N VAL A 128 12.11 3.23 -2.85
CA VAL A 128 13.34 3.03 -2.08
C VAL A 128 13.99 4.39 -1.88
N HIS A 129 13.98 4.86 -0.64
CA HIS A 129 14.60 6.13 -0.27
C HIS A 129 16.02 5.92 0.27
N SER A 130 16.87 6.93 0.09
CA SER A 130 18.26 6.97 0.58
C SER A 130 18.42 6.73 2.10
N SER A 131 17.35 6.97 2.87
CA SER A 131 17.30 6.68 4.31
C SER A 131 16.96 5.22 4.66
N GLU A 132 17.04 4.30 3.70
CA GLU A 132 16.64 2.89 3.83
C GLU A 132 15.14 2.67 4.08
N THR A 133 14.33 3.72 3.91
CA THR A 133 12.87 3.60 3.92
C THR A 133 12.41 2.96 2.63
N VAL A 134 11.70 1.83 2.74
CA VAL A 134 11.20 1.05 1.61
C VAL A 134 9.69 0.91 1.73
N LEU A 135 8.97 1.04 0.62
CA LEU A 135 7.56 0.67 0.49
C LEU A 135 7.37 -0.07 -0.83
N ALA A 136 6.72 -1.22 -0.79
CA ALA A 136 6.30 -1.95 -1.96
C ALA A 136 4.81 -2.27 -1.83
N LEU A 137 4.04 -1.75 -2.78
CA LEU A 137 2.63 -2.11 -3.01
C LEU A 137 2.61 -3.02 -4.24
N GLU A 138 2.19 -4.27 -4.08
CA GLU A 138 2.00 -5.20 -5.18
C GLU A 138 0.55 -5.63 -5.24
N LEU A 139 -0.02 -5.46 -6.42
CA LEU A 139 -1.41 -5.73 -6.65
C LEU A 139 -1.59 -6.79 -7.72
N ARG A 140 -2.40 -7.80 -7.41
CA ARG A 140 -2.72 -8.84 -8.37
C ARG A 140 -4.06 -9.51 -8.06
N ALA A 141 -4.82 -9.80 -9.11
CA ALA A 141 -5.97 -10.70 -9.04
C ALA A 141 -5.48 -12.15 -9.12
N TYR A 142 -5.91 -12.97 -8.16
CA TYR A 142 -5.51 -14.36 -8.04
C TYR A 142 -6.68 -15.30 -8.33
N GLU A 143 -6.41 -16.33 -9.12
CA GLU A 143 -7.24 -17.53 -9.14
C GLU A 143 -7.08 -18.30 -7.81
N LEU A 144 -8.11 -19.05 -7.43
CA LEU A 144 -8.18 -19.71 -6.13
C LEU A 144 -6.96 -20.60 -5.82
N GLN A 145 -6.50 -21.40 -6.78
CA GLN A 145 -5.33 -22.27 -6.58
C GLN A 145 -4.05 -21.47 -6.33
N LEU A 146 -3.86 -20.36 -7.06
CA LEU A 146 -2.70 -19.49 -6.89
C LEU A 146 -2.78 -18.67 -5.60
N LEU A 147 -3.98 -18.28 -5.18
CA LEU A 147 -4.22 -17.62 -3.90
C LEU A 147 -3.84 -18.55 -2.75
N ARG A 148 -4.30 -19.80 -2.77
CA ARG A 148 -3.97 -20.80 -1.75
C ARG A 148 -2.45 -20.98 -1.62
N ALA A 149 -1.75 -21.18 -2.73
CA ALA A 149 -0.29 -21.32 -2.74
C ALA A 149 0.44 -20.06 -2.22
N LEU A 150 -0.08 -18.86 -2.51
CA LEU A 150 0.44 -17.61 -1.95
C LEU A 150 0.29 -17.58 -0.42
N LEU A 151 -0.88 -17.95 0.09
CA LEU A 151 -1.19 -17.87 1.51
C LEU A 151 -0.45 -18.96 2.30
N GLU A 152 -0.31 -20.17 1.77
CA GLU A 152 0.53 -21.22 2.37
C GLU A 152 1.99 -20.77 2.52
N LYS A 153 2.51 -20.04 1.52
CA LYS A 153 3.86 -19.46 1.60
C LYS A 153 3.95 -18.30 2.61
N THR A 154 2.90 -17.49 2.71
CA THR A 154 2.84 -16.31 3.59
C THR A 154 2.67 -16.72 5.06
N PHE A 155 1.90 -17.79 5.30
CA PHE A 155 1.59 -18.34 6.61
C PHE A 155 2.24 -19.72 6.80
N SER A 156 3.49 -19.90 6.37
CA SER A 156 4.18 -21.20 6.43
C SER A 156 4.18 -21.82 7.82
N ASP A 157 4.16 -20.98 8.85
CA ASP A 157 4.20 -21.39 10.26
C ASP A 157 2.79 -21.65 10.84
N ASN A 158 1.75 -21.40 10.05
CA ASN A 158 0.35 -21.52 10.45
C ASN A 158 -0.55 -21.95 9.27
N GLY A 159 -0.37 -23.19 8.81
CA GLY A 159 -1.10 -23.72 7.64
C GLY A 159 -2.63 -23.67 7.76
N SER A 160 -3.19 -23.79 8.97
CA SER A 160 -4.65 -23.67 9.17
C SER A 160 -5.17 -22.26 8.91
N LEU A 161 -4.32 -21.23 9.10
CA LEU A 161 -4.70 -19.85 8.80
C LEU A 161 -4.87 -19.62 7.29
N ALA A 162 -4.05 -20.26 6.46
CA ALA A 162 -4.15 -20.12 5.00
C ALA A 162 -5.53 -20.56 4.49
N ASP A 163 -6.03 -21.71 4.95
CA ASP A 163 -7.35 -22.22 4.56
C ASP A 163 -8.49 -21.30 5.01
N VAL A 164 -8.42 -20.76 6.23
CA VAL A 164 -9.42 -19.81 6.75
C VAL A 164 -9.41 -18.53 5.92
N VAL A 165 -8.23 -17.98 5.63
CA VAL A 165 -8.10 -16.76 4.81
C VAL A 165 -8.63 -17.00 3.39
N VAL A 166 -8.39 -18.16 2.80
CA VAL A 166 -8.94 -18.52 1.48
C VAL A 166 -10.47 -18.55 1.51
N ALA A 167 -11.07 -19.22 2.49
CA ALA A 167 -12.51 -19.33 2.60
C ALA A 167 -13.18 -17.94 2.76
N GLU A 168 -12.59 -17.10 3.59
CA GLU A 168 -13.09 -15.75 3.84
C GLU A 168 -12.88 -14.82 2.65
N ALA A 169 -11.75 -14.93 1.94
CA ALA A 169 -11.49 -14.15 0.74
C ALA A 169 -12.45 -14.53 -0.40
N LEU A 170 -12.81 -15.81 -0.53
CA LEU A 170 -13.82 -16.24 -1.49
C LEU A 170 -15.20 -15.63 -1.20
N ALA A 171 -15.58 -15.58 0.08
CA ALA A 171 -16.87 -15.06 0.50
C ALA A 171 -16.99 -13.54 0.35
N ASN A 172 -15.88 -12.80 0.53
CA ASN A 172 -15.92 -11.34 0.69
C ASN A 172 -15.12 -10.53 -0.35
N CYS A 173 -14.20 -11.18 -1.07
CA CYS A 173 -13.21 -10.50 -1.92
C CYS A 173 -13.15 -11.07 -3.34
N THR A 174 -14.17 -11.81 -3.78
CA THR A 174 -14.22 -12.31 -5.17
C THR A 174 -14.80 -11.24 -6.08
N ASP A 175 -14.10 -10.93 -7.16
CA ASP A 175 -14.56 -10.03 -8.22
C ASP A 175 -15.52 -10.72 -9.21
N SER A 176 -16.06 -9.95 -10.15
CA SER A 176 -16.97 -10.45 -11.19
C SER A 176 -16.36 -11.52 -12.09
N ASP A 177 -15.03 -11.61 -12.17
CA ASP A 177 -14.28 -12.60 -12.95
C ASP A 177 -13.97 -13.87 -12.14
N GLY A 178 -14.47 -13.98 -10.91
CA GLY A 178 -14.23 -15.11 -10.03
C GLY A 178 -12.81 -15.14 -9.45
N LYS A 179 -12.09 -14.02 -9.49
CA LYS A 179 -10.73 -13.87 -8.94
C LYS A 179 -10.77 -13.08 -7.64
N VAL A 180 -9.72 -13.23 -6.85
CA VAL A 180 -9.56 -12.46 -5.61
C VAL A 180 -8.51 -11.38 -5.84
N PRO A 181 -8.87 -10.08 -5.83
CA PRO A 181 -7.91 -9.01 -5.85
C PRO A 181 -7.14 -8.96 -4.53
N VAL A 182 -5.81 -8.99 -4.61
CA VAL A 182 -4.92 -8.98 -3.47
C VAL A 182 -3.97 -7.80 -3.56
N LEU A 183 -3.92 -6.98 -2.51
CA LEU A 183 -2.90 -5.95 -2.31
C LEU A 183 -1.91 -6.42 -1.24
N LYS A 184 -0.67 -6.63 -1.64
CA LYS A 184 0.44 -6.87 -0.74
C LYS A 184 1.13 -5.56 -0.42
N ILE A 185 1.42 -5.36 0.86
CA ILE A 185 2.09 -4.19 1.38
C ILE A 185 3.29 -4.69 2.18
N HIS A 186 4.48 -4.36 1.68
CA HIS A 186 5.75 -4.60 2.36
C HIS A 186 6.48 -3.27 2.53
N GLY A 187 7.32 -3.16 3.54
CA GLY A 187 8.09 -1.95 3.74
C GLY A 187 8.57 -1.75 5.16
N THR A 188 9.22 -0.62 5.36
CA THR A 188 9.66 -0.16 6.67
C THR A 188 9.01 1.19 6.93
N PHE A 189 8.20 1.24 7.97
CA PHE A 189 7.49 2.45 8.39
C PHE A 189 8.16 3.00 9.64
N PHE A 190 8.51 4.27 9.62
CA PHE A 190 9.13 4.98 10.73
C PHE A 190 8.14 5.95 11.35
N GLN A 191 8.05 5.91 12.67
CA GLN A 191 7.42 6.97 13.46
C GLN A 191 8.25 7.23 14.72
N LEU A 192 8.02 8.37 15.36
CA LEU A 192 8.72 8.79 16.56
C LEU A 192 8.70 7.70 17.64
N GLY A 193 9.86 7.07 17.89
CA GLY A 193 10.02 5.96 18.84
C GLY A 193 9.51 4.59 18.38
N ALA A 194 9.09 4.42 17.12
CA ALA A 194 8.60 3.16 16.60
C ALA A 194 9.05 2.89 15.15
N THR A 195 9.40 1.64 14.86
CA THR A 195 9.69 1.17 13.49
C THR A 195 8.93 -0.11 13.24
N LEU A 196 8.10 -0.12 12.20
CA LEU A 196 7.39 -1.32 11.77
C LEU A 196 8.01 -1.83 10.47
N ARG A 197 8.55 -3.05 10.51
CA ARG A 197 9.11 -3.74 9.36
C ARG A 197 8.17 -4.85 8.92
N LEU A 198 7.69 -4.75 7.68
CA LEU A 198 6.76 -5.68 7.07
C LEU A 198 7.42 -6.34 5.87
N THR A 199 7.59 -7.66 5.96
CA THR A 199 8.17 -8.49 4.89
C THR A 199 7.25 -9.67 4.63
N ALA A 200 7.46 -10.37 3.51
CA ALA A 200 6.68 -11.55 3.16
C ALA A 200 6.76 -12.71 4.18
N LYS A 201 7.73 -12.68 5.10
CA LYS A 201 7.96 -13.75 6.08
C LYS A 201 7.92 -13.28 7.54
N ARG A 202 7.93 -11.97 7.77
CA ARG A 202 8.05 -11.43 9.12
C ARG A 202 7.45 -10.05 9.21
N SER A 203 6.71 -9.82 10.30
CA SER A 203 6.18 -8.52 10.70
C SER A 203 6.73 -8.20 12.09
N GLU A 204 7.63 -7.23 12.17
CA GLU A 204 8.33 -6.89 13.41
C GLU A 204 8.11 -5.41 13.74
N LEU A 205 7.68 -5.14 14.97
CA LEU A 205 7.63 -3.81 15.55
C LEU A 205 8.84 -3.61 16.46
N THR A 206 9.63 -2.56 16.23
CA THR A 206 10.65 -2.10 17.16
C THR A 206 10.17 -0.83 17.85
N ILE A 207 10.10 -0.83 19.18
CA ILE A 207 9.74 0.33 20.01
C ILE A 207 11.03 0.82 20.68
N ARG A 208 11.27 2.14 20.67
CA ARG A 208 12.47 2.77 21.27
C ARG A 208 12.08 3.82 22.29
N TRP A 209 12.80 3.84 23.41
CA TRP A 209 12.69 4.84 24.47
C TRP A 209 14.08 5.27 24.94
N ALA A 210 14.14 6.24 25.87
CA ALA A 210 15.40 6.87 26.30
C ALA A 210 16.46 5.92 26.89
N GLY A 211 16.11 4.66 27.20
CA GLY A 211 17.01 3.69 27.82
C GLY A 211 17.05 2.32 27.14
N GLY A 212 16.43 2.13 25.96
CA GLY A 212 16.41 0.83 25.32
C GLY A 212 15.53 0.72 24.07
N GLU A 213 15.54 -0.48 23.50
CA GLU A 213 14.62 -0.89 22.44
C GLU A 213 14.00 -2.26 22.75
N GLU A 214 12.75 -2.44 22.33
CA GLU A 214 12.04 -3.72 22.37
C GLU A 214 11.62 -4.11 20.96
N LYS A 215 11.76 -5.39 20.63
CA LYS A 215 11.32 -5.96 19.35
C LYS A 215 10.18 -6.94 19.61
N VAL A 216 9.06 -6.68 18.97
CA VAL A 216 7.84 -7.48 19.06
C VAL A 216 7.59 -8.12 17.70
N ASP A 217 7.59 -9.46 17.65
CA ASP A 217 7.11 -10.19 16.47
C ASP A 217 5.58 -10.24 16.51
N ILE A 218 4.94 -9.73 15.46
CA ILE A 218 3.47 -9.64 15.39
C ILE A 218 2.86 -10.99 14.99
N GLY A 219 3.66 -11.84 14.31
CA GLY A 219 3.24 -13.15 13.81
C GLY A 219 2.23 -13.09 12.65
N GLY A 220 1.80 -14.27 12.20
CA GLY A 220 0.75 -14.39 11.19
C GLY A 220 -0.65 -14.32 11.81
N ARG A 221 -1.50 -13.41 11.32
CA ARG A 221 -2.86 -13.18 11.84
C ARG A 221 -3.86 -12.85 10.73
N LEU A 222 -5.12 -13.22 10.92
CA LEU A 222 -6.26 -12.79 10.10
C LEU A 222 -7.10 -11.78 10.88
N PHE A 223 -7.49 -10.70 10.22
CA PHE A 223 -8.36 -9.66 10.74
C PHE A 223 -9.60 -9.48 9.87
N HIS A 224 -10.78 -9.48 10.51
CA HIS A 224 -12.06 -9.16 9.89
C HIS A 224 -12.48 -7.71 10.16
N ALA A 225 -13.51 -7.25 9.47
CA ALA A 225 -14.15 -5.97 9.76
C ALA A 225 -14.57 -5.90 11.24
N GLY A 226 -14.07 -4.87 11.96
CA GLY A 226 -14.32 -4.66 13.39
C GLY A 226 -13.35 -5.40 14.33
N SER A 227 -12.45 -6.23 13.79
CA SER A 227 -11.33 -6.79 14.55
C SER A 227 -10.16 -5.80 14.56
N GLY A 228 -9.35 -5.84 15.61
CA GLY A 228 -8.16 -5.00 15.73
C GLY A 228 -7.08 -5.65 16.58
N LEU A 229 -5.87 -5.12 16.45
CA LEU A 229 -4.74 -5.42 17.31
C LEU A 229 -4.18 -4.09 17.78
N SER A 230 -3.95 -3.94 19.07
CA SER A 230 -3.32 -2.77 19.67
C SER A 230 -2.17 -3.24 20.54
N ILE A 231 -0.98 -2.66 20.31
CA ILE A 231 0.21 -2.85 21.14
C ILE A 231 0.47 -1.52 21.85
N ARG A 232 0.39 -1.55 23.19
CA ARG A 232 0.47 -0.36 24.06
C ARG A 232 1.58 -0.50 25.10
N SER A 233 2.25 0.60 25.39
CA SER A 233 3.03 0.80 26.63
C SER A 233 2.62 2.12 27.25
N ASP A 234 2.45 2.14 28.58
CA ASP A 234 2.19 3.38 29.34
C ASP A 234 1.01 4.22 28.81
N GLY A 235 -0.01 3.55 28.26
CA GLY A 235 -1.19 4.20 27.68
C GLY A 235 -1.00 4.75 26.26
N ILE A 236 0.16 4.57 25.64
CA ILE A 236 0.48 5.00 24.27
C ILE A 236 0.28 3.84 23.30
N ASP A 237 -0.51 4.04 22.25
CA ASP A 237 -0.67 3.10 21.14
C ASP A 237 0.55 3.14 20.22
N HIS A 238 1.44 2.14 20.34
CA HIS A 238 2.61 2.01 19.46
C HIS A 238 2.23 1.43 18.10
N LEU A 239 1.29 0.48 18.09
CA LEU A 239 0.77 -0.13 16.87
C LEU A 239 -0.72 -0.36 17.06
N ARG A 240 -1.53 0.08 16.10
CA ARG A 240 -2.95 -0.26 16.05
C ARG A 240 -3.36 -0.66 14.64
N PHE A 241 -4.03 -1.80 14.56
CA PHE A 241 -4.76 -2.25 13.39
C PHE A 241 -6.26 -2.14 13.63
N GLY A 242 -6.98 -1.66 12.63
CA GLY A 242 -8.45 -1.52 12.68
C GLY A 242 -8.90 -0.15 13.19
N SER A 243 -10.22 -0.02 13.41
CA SER A 243 -10.90 1.20 13.85
C SER A 243 -10.99 1.30 15.37
#